data_AF-A0A0A1FFN2-F1
#
_entry.id   AF-A0A0A1FFN2-F1
#
_cell.length_a   1.000
_cell.length_b   1.000
_cell.length_c   1.000
_cell.angle_alpha   90.00
_cell.angle_beta   90.00
_cell.angle_gamma   90.00
#
_symmetry.space_group_name_H-M   'P 1'
#
loop_
_entity.id
_entity.type
_entity.pdbx_description
1 polymer ?
#
loop_
_entity_poly.entity_id
_entity_poly.type
_entity_poly.pdbx_seq_one_letter_code
_entity_poly.pdbx_strand_id
1 'polypeptide(L)'
;MSTKKRVVIGMSGGVDSSVAAWMLKQQGYEVIGLFMKNWEDDDDSEYCSTRQDWIDAVSVADVIGVDIEAVNFAAEYKDRVFAEFLREYQAGRTPNPDVLCNAEIKFKAFLDHAMKLGADLIATGHYARVRQAPSDPGRFELLKAVDASKDQSYFLHRLNQAQLSKTLFPLGEIEKTEVRKIAEQIQLPNAKKKDSTGICFIGERPFREFLNRYLSYKPGPMKTSDGDVVGEHVGLSFYTLGQRKGIGLGGMKSHKNAGGDSDPWYVARKDVENNTLYIVQGHAHPWLLSSTLQAGQLSWVAGAAPQTSHLSAKTRYRQADMACVFGSLQVETAENFKLQFTDPQWAVTPGQSAVLYDGDVCLGGGIIESSGS
;
A
#
# COMPACT_ATOMS: atom_id res chain seq x y z
N MET A 1 15.16 27.55 -28.66
CA MET A 1 15.11 26.08 -28.51
C MET A 1 14.24 25.80 -27.30
N SER A 2 13.15 25.06 -27.44
CA SER A 2 12.36 24.65 -26.27
C SER A 2 13.23 23.73 -25.41
N THR A 3 13.60 24.17 -24.21
CA THR A 3 14.33 23.34 -23.25
C THR A 3 13.48 22.14 -22.90
N LYS A 4 13.97 20.93 -23.19
CA LYS A 4 13.30 19.69 -22.78
C LYS A 4 13.14 19.71 -21.27
N LYS A 5 11.94 19.38 -20.77
CA LYS A 5 11.73 19.22 -19.33
C LYS A 5 12.54 18.03 -18.83
N ARG A 6 13.18 18.19 -17.67
CA ARG A 6 13.94 17.15 -17.00
C ARG A 6 13.05 16.34 -16.07
N VAL A 7 13.07 15.02 -16.21
CA VAL A 7 12.31 14.08 -15.39
C VAL A 7 13.27 13.11 -14.72
N VAL A 8 13.25 13.07 -13.38
CA VAL A 8 13.94 12.02 -12.64
C VAL A 8 12.96 10.88 -12.38
N ILE A 9 13.28 9.66 -12.80
CA ILE A 9 12.42 8.50 -12.61
C ILE A 9 13.00 7.53 -11.59
N GLY A 10 12.20 7.15 -10.60
CA GLY A 10 12.55 6.09 -9.65
C GLY A 10 12.62 4.73 -10.36
N MET A 11 13.81 4.14 -10.42
CA MET A 11 14.08 2.84 -11.04
C MET A 11 14.40 1.79 -9.98
N SER A 12 13.53 0.80 -9.80
CA SER A 12 13.68 -0.24 -8.76
C SER A 12 14.28 -1.55 -9.28
N GLY A 13 14.79 -1.57 -10.53
CA GLY A 13 15.18 -2.80 -11.23
C GLY A 13 13.99 -3.64 -11.72
N GLY A 14 12.75 -3.18 -11.51
CA GLY A 14 11.53 -3.82 -12.00
C GLY A 14 11.13 -3.36 -13.40
N VAL A 15 10.40 -4.20 -14.13
CA VAL A 15 9.96 -3.96 -15.51
C VAL A 15 9.12 -2.68 -15.64
N ASP A 16 8.29 -2.40 -14.64
CA ASP A 16 7.40 -1.24 -14.65
C ASP A 16 8.17 0.07 -14.73
N SER A 17 9.14 0.29 -13.83
CA SER A 17 9.99 1.48 -13.87
C SER A 17 10.84 1.56 -15.14
N SER A 18 11.27 0.42 -15.68
CA SER A 18 12.05 0.35 -16.92
C SER A 18 11.25 0.84 -18.12
N VAL A 19 10.03 0.32 -18.31
CA VAL A 19 9.16 0.73 -19.42
C VAL A 19 8.71 2.17 -19.24
N ALA A 20 8.41 2.60 -18.01
CA ALA A 20 8.08 4.00 -17.73
C ALA A 20 9.23 4.96 -18.12
N ALA A 21 10.49 4.60 -17.83
CA ALA A 21 11.65 5.40 -18.22
C ALA A 21 11.78 5.50 -19.75
N TRP A 22 11.60 4.37 -20.44
CA TRP A 22 11.62 4.33 -21.89
C TRP A 22 10.51 5.19 -22.50
N MET A 23 9.27 5.08 -22.01
CA MET A 23 8.13 5.88 -22.50
C MET A 23 8.38 7.38 -22.36
N LEU A 24 8.93 7.83 -21.22
CA LEU A 24 9.29 9.24 -21.01
C LEU A 24 10.36 9.69 -22.00
N LYS A 25 11.37 8.86 -22.26
CA LYS A 25 12.41 9.18 -23.25
C LYS A 25 11.80 9.30 -24.66
N GLN A 26 10.89 8.41 -25.04
CA GLN A 26 10.19 8.49 -26.34
C GLN A 26 9.30 9.72 -26.47
N GLN A 27 8.72 10.20 -25.35
CA GLN A 27 7.95 11.44 -25.29
C GLN A 27 8.83 12.70 -25.37
N GLY A 28 10.16 12.56 -25.41
CA GLY A 28 11.10 13.65 -25.64
C GLY A 28 11.59 14.35 -24.38
N TYR A 29 11.32 13.82 -23.19
CA TYR A 29 11.88 14.32 -21.93
C TYR A 29 13.40 14.07 -21.84
N GLU A 30 14.09 14.90 -21.06
CA GLU A 30 15.41 14.55 -20.55
C GLU A 30 15.21 13.66 -19.32
N VAL A 31 15.59 12.38 -19.41
CA VAL A 31 15.29 11.38 -18.38
C VAL A 31 16.56 10.99 -17.64
N ILE A 32 16.51 11.05 -16.30
CA ILE A 32 17.55 10.55 -15.41
C ILE A 32 16.92 9.48 -14.50
N GLY A 33 17.51 8.30 -14.44
CA GLY A 33 17.13 7.25 -13.51
C GLY A 33 17.67 7.53 -12.11
N LEU A 34 16.89 7.20 -11.08
CA LEU A 34 17.34 7.19 -9.70
C LEU A 34 16.96 5.88 -9.02
N PHE A 35 17.97 5.14 -8.57
CA PHE A 35 17.80 3.95 -7.75
C PHE A 35 17.85 4.34 -6.27
N MET A 36 16.87 3.86 -5.49
CA MET A 36 16.76 4.16 -4.06
C MET A 36 17.10 2.94 -3.23
N LYS A 37 18.18 3.01 -2.45
CA LYS A 37 18.49 2.06 -1.39
C LYS A 37 17.82 2.52 -0.10
N ASN A 38 16.77 1.82 0.33
CA ASN A 38 15.96 2.23 1.49
C ASN A 38 16.02 1.26 2.67
N TRP A 39 16.84 0.21 2.57
CA TRP A 39 16.99 -0.79 3.63
C TRP A 39 18.42 -1.32 3.66
N GLU A 40 18.99 -1.44 4.85
CA GLU A 40 20.39 -1.87 5.06
C GLU A 40 20.58 -2.90 6.18
N ASP A 41 19.60 -3.09 7.07
CA ASP A 41 19.76 -3.88 8.31
C ASP A 41 20.08 -5.39 8.08
N ASP A 42 20.18 -5.87 6.83
CA ASP A 42 20.41 -7.29 6.48
C ASP A 42 21.38 -7.52 5.30
N ASP A 43 22.23 -6.55 4.94
CA ASP A 43 23.14 -6.65 3.78
C ASP A 43 24.17 -7.80 3.87
N ASP A 44 24.26 -8.50 5.00
CA ASP A 44 25.17 -9.63 5.26
C ASP A 44 24.57 -11.03 5.03
N SER A 45 23.31 -11.14 4.57
CA SER A 45 22.57 -12.43 4.50
C SER A 45 22.21 -12.91 3.09
N GLU A 46 21.72 -14.15 2.99
CA GLU A 46 21.25 -14.90 1.79
C GLU A 46 20.26 -14.13 0.89
N TYR A 47 19.74 -12.99 1.34
CA TYR A 47 18.73 -12.15 0.70
C TYR A 47 19.29 -10.84 0.11
N CYS A 48 20.38 -10.89 -0.65
CA CYS A 48 21.00 -9.73 -1.32
C CYS A 48 20.20 -9.27 -2.57
N SER A 49 18.89 -9.03 -2.44
CA SER A 49 18.03 -8.61 -3.55
C SER A 49 18.37 -7.21 -4.07
N THR A 50 18.74 -6.28 -3.18
CA THR A 50 19.04 -4.89 -3.54
C THR A 50 20.20 -4.75 -4.52
N ARG A 51 21.24 -5.58 -4.38
CA ARG A 51 22.37 -5.59 -5.32
C ARG A 51 21.94 -6.04 -6.72
N GLN A 52 21.12 -7.10 -6.79
CA GLN A 52 20.61 -7.57 -8.07
C GLN A 52 19.66 -6.54 -8.70
N ASP A 53 18.79 -5.92 -7.90
CA ASP A 53 17.89 -4.86 -8.35
C ASP A 53 18.67 -3.65 -8.91
N TRP A 54 19.80 -3.29 -8.28
CA TRP A 54 20.70 -2.26 -8.80
C TRP A 54 21.31 -2.65 -10.15
N ILE A 55 21.85 -3.87 -10.27
CA ILE A 55 22.42 -4.38 -11.53
C ILE A 55 21.38 -4.36 -12.65
N ASP A 56 20.16 -4.80 -12.36
CA ASP A 56 19.06 -4.80 -13.32
C ASP A 56 18.68 -3.37 -13.73
N ALA A 57 18.63 -2.43 -12.79
CA ALA A 57 18.33 -1.03 -13.07
C ALA A 57 19.39 -0.39 -13.97
N VAL A 58 20.68 -0.62 -13.70
CA VAL A 58 21.79 -0.10 -14.51
C VAL A 58 21.79 -0.72 -15.91
N SER A 59 21.56 -2.03 -16.00
CA SER A 59 21.53 -2.74 -17.29
C SER A 59 20.37 -2.26 -18.17
N VAL A 60 19.21 -1.97 -17.57
CA VAL A 60 18.09 -1.33 -18.26
C VAL A 60 18.44 0.10 -18.68
N ALA A 61 19.06 0.87 -17.79
CA ALA A 61 19.42 2.26 -18.06
C ALA A 61 20.36 2.38 -19.28
N ASP A 62 21.33 1.47 -19.40
CA ASP A 62 22.22 1.36 -20.56
C ASP A 62 21.46 1.07 -21.86
N VAL A 63 20.56 0.06 -21.85
CA VAL A 63 19.73 -0.30 -23.02
C VAL A 63 18.82 0.85 -23.46
N ILE A 64 18.22 1.57 -22.51
CA ILE A 64 17.36 2.72 -22.81
C ILE A 64 18.21 3.94 -23.21
N GLY A 65 19.47 4.01 -22.77
CA GLY A 65 20.38 5.14 -22.92
C GLY A 65 20.02 6.31 -22.00
N VAL A 66 19.80 6.04 -20.72
CA VAL A 66 19.55 7.04 -19.67
C VAL A 66 20.63 6.94 -18.61
N ASP A 67 21.06 8.09 -18.08
CA ASP A 67 21.95 8.09 -16.92
C ASP A 67 21.19 7.62 -15.68
N ILE A 68 21.87 6.92 -14.78
CA ILE A 68 21.26 6.44 -13.54
C ILE A 68 22.17 6.73 -12.34
N GLU A 69 21.58 7.29 -11.30
CA GLU A 69 22.24 7.54 -10.02
C GLU A 69 21.64 6.64 -8.92
N ALA A 70 22.41 6.43 -7.86
CA ALA A 70 21.94 5.73 -6.67
C ALA A 70 21.96 6.66 -5.47
N VAL A 71 20.88 6.63 -4.68
CA VAL A 71 20.76 7.37 -3.42
C VAL A 71 20.36 6.44 -2.29
N ASN A 72 20.83 6.74 -1.09
CA ASN A 72 20.48 6.01 0.11
C ASN A 72 19.48 6.81 0.94
N PHE A 73 18.28 6.28 1.14
CA PHE A 73 17.27 6.81 2.05
C PHE A 73 16.92 5.82 3.18
N ALA A 74 17.85 4.93 3.53
CA ALA A 74 17.62 3.92 4.56
C ALA A 74 17.37 4.54 5.94
N ALA A 75 18.04 5.65 6.26
CA ALA A 75 17.80 6.39 7.50
C ALA A 75 16.37 6.96 7.53
N GLU A 76 15.95 7.67 6.47
CA GLU A 76 14.61 8.22 6.37
C GLU A 76 13.53 7.13 6.38
N TYR A 77 13.76 6.00 5.71
CA TYR A 77 12.83 4.87 5.72
C TYR A 77 12.71 4.28 7.14
N LYS A 78 13.83 4.06 7.83
CA LYS A 78 13.84 3.53 9.20
C LYS A 78 13.06 4.43 10.15
N ASP A 79 13.31 5.73 10.09
CA ASP A 79 12.72 6.71 11.00
C ASP A 79 11.25 7.01 10.70
N ARG A 80 10.88 7.15 9.41
CA ARG A 80 9.55 7.66 9.01
C ARG A 80 8.56 6.59 8.61
N VAL A 81 9.04 5.40 8.22
CA VAL A 81 8.18 4.30 7.75
C VAL A 81 8.25 3.14 8.71
N PHE A 82 9.45 2.64 8.99
CA PHE A 82 9.62 1.41 9.75
C PHE A 82 9.31 1.58 11.24
N ALA A 83 9.73 2.69 11.87
CA ALA A 83 9.40 2.97 13.26
C ALA A 83 7.88 3.07 13.48
N GLU A 84 7.16 3.76 12.59
CA GLU A 84 5.71 3.87 12.64
C GLU A 84 5.03 2.51 12.45
N PHE A 85 5.51 1.74 11.48
CA PHE A 85 5.04 0.39 11.23
C PHE A 85 5.17 -0.51 12.47
N LEU A 86 6.30 -0.47 13.17
CA LEU A 86 6.48 -1.22 14.42
C LEU A 86 5.54 -0.73 15.53
N ARG A 87 5.38 0.58 15.67
CA ARG A 87 4.48 1.20 16.66
C ARG A 87 3.03 0.72 16.49
N GLU A 88 2.55 0.71 15.25
CA GLU A 88 1.20 0.23 14.91
C GLU A 88 1.01 -1.26 15.23
N TYR A 89 2.01 -2.08 14.91
CA TYR A 89 1.99 -3.51 15.26
C TYR A 89 2.00 -3.76 16.77
N GLN A 90 2.78 -3.00 17.53
CA GLN A 90 2.81 -3.07 19.00
C GLN A 90 1.46 -2.67 19.61
N ALA A 91 0.72 -1.78 18.96
CA ALA A 91 -0.63 -1.41 19.34
C ALA A 91 -1.71 -2.41 18.86
N GLY A 92 -1.32 -3.56 18.31
CA GLY A 92 -2.24 -4.61 17.85
C GLY A 92 -2.95 -4.31 16.53
N ARG A 93 -2.59 -3.22 15.84
CA ARG A 93 -3.13 -2.84 14.53
C ARG A 93 -2.35 -3.50 13.40
N THR A 94 -2.89 -3.47 12.18
CA THR A 94 -2.22 -3.99 10.98
C THR A 94 -1.92 -2.83 10.04
N PRO A 95 -0.74 -2.21 10.12
CA PRO A 95 -0.36 -1.07 9.28
C PRO A 95 -0.12 -1.45 7.83
N ASN A 96 -0.14 -0.46 6.94
CA ASN A 96 0.30 -0.59 5.55
C ASN A 96 1.59 0.25 5.31
N PRO A 97 2.78 -0.37 5.34
CA PRO A 97 4.04 0.36 5.20
C PRO A 97 4.23 0.97 3.81
N ASP A 98 3.60 0.42 2.77
CA ASP A 98 3.75 0.91 1.40
C ASP A 98 3.07 2.28 1.20
N VAL A 99 1.97 2.53 1.90
CA VAL A 99 1.30 3.85 1.93
C VAL A 99 2.25 4.91 2.50
N LEU A 100 2.90 4.61 3.63
CA LEU A 100 3.87 5.51 4.26
C LEU A 100 5.13 5.67 3.41
N CYS A 101 5.63 4.58 2.83
CA CYS A 101 6.78 4.62 1.95
C CYS A 101 6.56 5.53 0.74
N ASN A 102 5.36 5.52 0.15
CA ASN A 102 5.04 6.46 -0.91
C ASN A 102 5.03 7.90 -0.36
N ALA A 103 4.28 8.16 0.72
CA ALA A 103 4.13 9.51 1.26
C ALA A 103 5.44 10.15 1.74
N GLU A 104 6.30 9.40 2.42
CA GLU A 104 7.48 9.92 3.13
C GLU A 104 8.80 9.72 2.36
N ILE A 105 8.89 8.69 1.51
CA ILE A 105 10.11 8.37 0.77
C ILE A 105 9.93 8.73 -0.70
N LYS A 106 9.05 8.03 -1.44
CA LYS A 106 8.98 8.18 -2.90
C LYS A 106 8.43 9.54 -3.36
N PHE A 107 7.56 10.19 -2.60
CA PHE A 107 6.99 11.49 -3.00
C PHE A 107 7.42 12.64 -2.09
N LYS A 108 8.40 12.42 -1.21
CA LYS A 108 8.97 13.45 -0.35
C LYS A 108 10.49 13.42 -0.40
N ALA A 109 11.16 12.43 0.19
CA ALA A 109 12.62 12.34 0.13
C ALA A 109 13.16 12.27 -1.31
N PHE A 110 12.57 11.41 -2.14
CA PHE A 110 12.90 11.30 -3.57
C PHE A 110 12.56 12.59 -4.33
N LEU A 111 11.37 13.15 -4.11
CA LEU A 111 10.97 14.40 -4.75
C LEU A 111 11.95 15.54 -4.44
N ASP A 112 12.25 15.75 -3.16
CA ASP A 112 13.17 16.80 -2.70
C ASP A 112 14.58 16.60 -3.28
N HIS A 113 15.05 15.36 -3.35
CA HIS A 113 16.34 15.03 -3.97
C HIS A 113 16.34 15.32 -5.47
N ALA A 114 15.30 14.88 -6.20
CA ALA A 114 15.18 15.12 -7.63
C ALA A 114 15.11 16.63 -7.97
N MET A 115 14.38 17.42 -7.18
CA MET A 115 14.32 18.87 -7.37
C MET A 115 15.70 19.52 -7.17
N LYS A 116 16.53 19.04 -6.23
CA LYS A 116 17.92 19.51 -6.04
C LYS A 116 18.84 19.15 -7.21
N LEU A 117 18.57 18.05 -7.91
CA LEU A 117 19.25 17.66 -9.17
C LEU A 117 18.78 18.50 -10.38
N GLY A 118 17.88 19.47 -10.17
CA GLY A 118 17.36 20.35 -11.21
C GLY A 118 16.25 19.71 -12.04
N ALA A 119 15.57 18.69 -11.52
CA ALA A 119 14.42 18.10 -12.19
C ALA A 119 13.22 19.05 -12.21
N ASP A 120 12.47 19.06 -13.31
CA ASP A 120 11.18 19.76 -13.38
C ASP A 120 10.05 18.92 -12.78
N LEU A 121 10.16 17.59 -12.93
CA LEU A 121 9.18 16.58 -12.55
C LEU A 121 9.88 15.30 -12.06
N ILE A 122 9.18 14.49 -11.29
CA ILE A 122 9.54 13.10 -10.99
C ILE A 122 8.59 12.14 -11.70
N ALA A 123 9.04 10.91 -11.90
CA ALA A 123 8.20 9.83 -12.36
C ALA A 123 8.41 8.55 -11.55
N THR A 124 7.40 7.69 -11.56
CA THR A 124 7.49 6.35 -10.97
C THR A 124 6.76 5.34 -11.85
N GLY A 125 7.10 4.06 -11.72
CA GLY A 125 6.39 2.97 -12.38
C GLY A 125 5.04 2.60 -11.73
N HIS A 126 4.37 3.53 -11.04
CA HIS A 126 3.06 3.23 -10.46
C HIS A 126 1.95 3.21 -11.51
N TYR A 127 1.02 2.29 -11.36
CA TYR A 127 -0.24 2.23 -12.08
C TYR A 127 -1.25 3.15 -11.41
N ALA A 128 -1.15 4.44 -11.71
CA ALA A 128 -2.15 5.45 -11.36
C ALA A 128 -2.10 6.55 -12.43
N ARG A 129 -3.08 7.45 -12.42
CA ARG A 129 -3.07 8.60 -13.33
C ARG A 129 -3.08 9.88 -12.52
N VAL A 130 -2.53 10.93 -13.12
CA VAL A 130 -2.60 12.29 -12.59
C VAL A 130 -3.11 13.20 -13.68
N ARG A 131 -4.06 14.06 -13.32
CA ARG A 131 -4.68 15.00 -14.27
C ARG A 131 -4.85 16.36 -13.60
N GLN A 132 -4.65 17.42 -14.36
CA GLN A 132 -5.06 18.76 -13.93
C GLN A 132 -6.59 18.85 -13.98
N ALA A 133 -7.24 19.29 -12.90
CA ALA A 133 -8.68 19.30 -12.79
C ALA A 133 -9.30 20.15 -13.92
N PRO A 134 -10.27 19.62 -14.69
CA PRO A 134 -10.86 20.38 -15.80
C PRO A 134 -11.52 21.69 -15.37
N SER A 135 -12.03 21.74 -14.13
CA SER A 135 -12.69 22.90 -13.54
C SER A 135 -11.74 23.89 -12.86
N ASP A 136 -10.50 23.49 -12.57
CA ASP A 136 -9.53 24.31 -11.85
C ASP A 136 -8.10 23.98 -12.31
N PRO A 137 -7.48 24.81 -13.17
CA PRO A 137 -6.11 24.63 -13.61
C PRO A 137 -5.09 24.65 -12.45
N GLY A 138 -5.40 25.19 -11.28
CA GLY A 138 -4.49 25.15 -10.13
C GLY A 138 -4.44 23.78 -9.44
N ARG A 139 -5.41 22.90 -9.72
CA ARG A 139 -5.65 21.67 -8.97
C ARG A 139 -5.28 20.43 -9.77
N PHE A 140 -4.71 19.45 -9.09
CA PHE A 140 -4.37 18.13 -9.61
C PHE A 140 -5.22 17.05 -8.95
N GLU A 141 -5.65 16.09 -9.73
CA GLU A 141 -6.42 14.92 -9.32
C GLU A 141 -5.56 13.67 -9.46
N LEU A 142 -5.60 12.82 -8.45
CA LEU A 142 -5.10 11.45 -8.53
C LEU A 142 -6.25 10.57 -9.02
N LEU A 143 -6.02 9.77 -10.05
CA LEU A 143 -7.03 8.86 -10.59
C LEU A 143 -6.54 7.42 -10.57
N LYS A 144 -7.48 6.49 -10.57
CA LYS A 144 -7.22 5.07 -10.79
C LYS A 144 -6.55 4.84 -12.14
N ALA A 145 -5.69 3.83 -12.24
CA ALA A 145 -5.20 3.38 -13.54
C ALA A 145 -6.31 2.80 -14.42
N VAL A 146 -6.08 2.78 -15.73
CA VAL A 146 -6.95 2.08 -16.70
C VAL A 146 -7.02 0.59 -16.38
N ASP A 147 -5.90 -0.03 -16.01
CA ASP A 147 -5.86 -1.43 -15.54
C ASP A 147 -6.32 -1.53 -14.08
N ALA A 148 -7.60 -1.79 -13.88
CA ALA A 148 -8.20 -1.93 -12.56
C ALA A 148 -7.58 -3.06 -11.70
N SER A 149 -6.97 -4.07 -12.32
CA SER A 149 -6.32 -5.18 -11.61
C SER A 149 -4.96 -4.78 -11.01
N LYS A 150 -4.38 -3.70 -11.54
CA LYS A 150 -3.07 -3.18 -11.15
C LYS A 150 -3.13 -1.77 -10.55
N ASP A 151 -4.28 -1.10 -10.58
CA ASP A 151 -4.50 0.21 -9.95
C ASP A 151 -3.85 0.32 -8.57
N GLN A 152 -2.95 1.30 -8.43
CA GLN A 152 -2.16 1.57 -7.24
C GLN A 152 -2.54 2.92 -6.60
N SER A 153 -3.61 3.58 -7.05
CA SER A 153 -4.11 4.83 -6.45
C SER A 153 -4.37 4.69 -4.94
N TYR A 154 -4.75 3.49 -4.48
CA TYR A 154 -4.91 3.15 -3.06
C TYR A 154 -3.65 3.46 -2.24
N PHE A 155 -2.45 3.11 -2.73
CA PHE A 155 -1.21 3.36 -2.01
C PHE A 155 -0.72 4.81 -2.11
N LEU A 156 -1.36 5.61 -2.96
CA LEU A 156 -0.99 7.00 -3.27
C LEU A 156 -2.01 7.99 -2.68
N HIS A 157 -2.99 7.52 -1.90
CA HIS A 157 -4.07 8.37 -1.36
C HIS A 157 -3.60 9.50 -0.44
N ARG A 158 -2.36 9.42 0.05
CA ARG A 158 -1.75 10.44 0.92
C ARG A 158 -0.98 11.52 0.16
N LEU A 159 -0.95 11.47 -1.17
CA LEU A 159 -0.29 12.50 -1.98
C LEU A 159 -1.07 13.81 -1.95
N ASN A 160 -0.36 14.92 -1.85
CA ASN A 160 -0.93 16.27 -1.87
C ASN A 160 -0.75 16.96 -3.23
N GLN A 161 -1.34 18.16 -3.36
CA GLN A 161 -1.29 18.97 -4.59
C GLN A 161 0.13 19.29 -5.05
N ALA A 162 1.03 19.68 -4.13
CA ALA A 162 2.40 20.02 -4.47
C ALA A 162 3.14 18.81 -5.05
N GLN A 163 2.98 17.64 -4.43
CA GLN A 163 3.57 16.38 -4.90
C GLN A 163 3.00 15.97 -6.27
N LEU A 164 1.67 16.00 -6.43
CA LEU A 164 1.03 15.62 -7.69
C LEU A 164 1.38 16.56 -8.85
N SER A 165 1.49 17.87 -8.59
CA SER A 165 1.87 18.86 -9.61
C SER A 165 3.25 18.61 -10.23
N LYS A 166 4.09 17.82 -9.54
CA LYS A 166 5.46 17.48 -9.94
C LYS A 166 5.62 16.02 -10.31
N THR A 167 4.55 15.25 -10.44
CA THR A 167 4.62 13.79 -10.62
C THR A 167 4.09 13.37 -11.98
N LEU A 168 4.71 12.35 -12.57
CA LEU A 168 4.23 11.62 -13.74
C LEU A 168 4.05 10.13 -13.43
N PHE A 169 3.00 9.54 -13.98
CA PHE A 169 2.72 8.10 -13.93
C PHE A 169 2.55 7.52 -15.33
N PRO A 170 3.65 7.21 -16.04
CA PRO A 170 3.58 6.82 -17.46
C PRO A 170 2.74 5.57 -17.73
N LEU A 171 2.62 4.68 -16.73
CA LEU A 171 1.91 3.40 -16.86
C LEU A 171 0.41 3.50 -16.56
N GLY A 172 -0.08 4.66 -16.12
CA GLY A 172 -1.48 4.83 -15.73
C GLY A 172 -2.50 4.61 -16.85
N GLU A 173 -2.07 4.80 -18.09
CA GLU A 173 -2.92 4.79 -19.29
C GLU A 173 -2.83 3.47 -20.08
N ILE A 174 -2.06 2.48 -19.61
CA ILE A 174 -1.84 1.21 -20.32
C ILE A 174 -2.02 0.01 -19.40
N GLU A 175 -2.40 -1.12 -19.99
CA GLU A 175 -2.49 -2.39 -19.27
C GLU A 175 -1.12 -2.98 -18.97
N LYS A 176 -1.02 -3.74 -17.87
CA LYS A 176 0.21 -4.47 -17.52
C LYS A 176 0.67 -5.42 -18.63
N THR A 177 -0.27 -5.99 -19.37
CA THR A 177 0.01 -6.86 -20.52
C THR A 177 0.79 -6.10 -21.59
N GLU A 178 0.44 -4.85 -21.84
CA GLU A 178 1.13 -3.99 -22.82
C GLU A 178 2.52 -3.58 -22.32
N VAL A 179 2.65 -3.27 -21.03
CA VAL A 179 3.95 -3.01 -20.41
C VAL A 179 4.92 -4.18 -20.63
N ARG A 180 4.44 -5.42 -20.47
CA ARG A 180 5.25 -6.62 -20.70
C ARG A 180 5.64 -6.77 -22.18
N LYS A 181 4.73 -6.52 -23.11
CA LYS A 181 5.04 -6.56 -24.55
C LYS A 181 6.10 -5.51 -24.94
N ILE A 182 5.96 -4.28 -24.45
CA ILE A 182 6.93 -3.20 -24.70
C ILE A 182 8.31 -3.62 -24.18
N ALA A 183 8.38 -4.16 -22.95
CA ALA A 183 9.64 -4.62 -22.37
C ALA A 183 10.34 -5.70 -23.22
N GLU A 184 9.58 -6.64 -23.78
CA GLU A 184 10.10 -7.67 -24.68
C GLU A 184 10.54 -7.08 -26.03
N GLN A 185 9.75 -6.18 -26.61
CA GLN A 185 10.03 -5.54 -27.90
C GLN A 185 11.31 -4.71 -27.88
N ILE A 186 11.54 -3.96 -26.81
CA ILE A 186 12.77 -3.17 -26.63
C ILE A 186 13.90 -3.97 -26.00
N GLN A 187 13.72 -5.29 -25.86
CA GLN A 187 14.72 -6.25 -25.39
C GLN A 187 15.31 -5.92 -24.02
N LEU A 188 14.46 -5.47 -23.07
CA LEU A 188 14.92 -5.20 -21.72
C LEU A 188 15.48 -6.46 -21.06
N PRO A 189 16.66 -6.40 -20.41
CA PRO A 189 17.25 -7.53 -19.71
C PRO A 189 16.33 -8.12 -18.63
N ASN A 190 15.52 -7.26 -18.00
CA ASN A 190 14.59 -7.64 -16.94
C ASN A 190 13.18 -7.99 -17.46
N ALA A 191 12.91 -8.06 -18.76
CA ALA A 191 11.54 -8.21 -19.32
C ALA A 191 10.74 -9.39 -18.72
N LYS A 192 11.43 -10.50 -18.38
CA LYS A 192 10.83 -11.72 -17.79
C LYS A 192 10.81 -11.72 -16.25
N LYS A 193 11.36 -10.70 -15.59
CA LYS A 193 11.42 -10.62 -14.12
C LYS A 193 10.02 -10.52 -13.54
N LYS A 194 9.71 -11.32 -12.52
CA LYS A 194 8.40 -11.28 -11.84
C LYS A 194 8.18 -9.94 -11.14
N ASP A 195 6.91 -9.56 -10.97
CA ASP A 195 6.57 -8.39 -10.15
C ASP A 195 7.01 -8.67 -8.70
N SER A 196 7.61 -7.67 -8.05
CA SER A 196 8.00 -7.77 -6.64
C SER A 196 6.75 -8.00 -5.78
N THR A 197 6.80 -8.99 -4.89
CA THR A 197 5.80 -9.18 -3.83
C THR A 197 6.40 -8.90 -2.46
N GLY A 198 5.56 -8.69 -1.44
CA GLY A 198 6.02 -8.34 -0.09
C GLY A 198 6.10 -6.83 0.16
N ILE A 199 6.72 -6.44 1.28
CA ILE A 199 6.85 -5.04 1.71
C ILE A 199 7.91 -4.34 0.86
N CYS A 200 7.59 -3.14 0.38
CA CYS A 200 8.49 -2.36 -0.45
C CYS A 200 9.86 -2.17 0.24
N PHE A 201 10.94 -2.42 -0.51
CA PHE A 201 12.35 -2.33 -0.11
C PHE A 201 12.89 -3.37 0.89
N ILE A 202 12.02 -4.08 1.62
CA ILE A 202 12.43 -5.21 2.48
C ILE A 202 12.49 -6.53 1.68
N GLY A 203 11.71 -6.64 0.61
CA GLY A 203 11.72 -7.78 -0.31
C GLY A 203 10.94 -9.00 0.16
N GLU A 204 11.01 -10.09 -0.61
CA GLU A 204 10.30 -11.35 -0.34
C GLU A 204 11.02 -12.17 0.73
N ARG A 205 10.43 -12.25 1.92
CA ARG A 205 10.95 -13.06 3.04
C ARG A 205 9.83 -13.50 3.98
N PRO A 206 10.04 -14.52 4.83
CA PRO A 206 9.07 -14.92 5.84
C PRO A 206 8.76 -13.76 6.80
N PHE A 207 7.62 -13.11 6.58
CA PHE A 207 7.26 -11.86 7.26
C PHE A 207 7.22 -11.98 8.78
N ARG A 208 6.75 -13.13 9.29
CA ARG A 208 6.72 -13.44 10.72
C ARG A 208 8.13 -13.49 11.33
N GLU A 209 9.08 -14.14 10.65
CA GLU A 209 10.46 -14.25 11.14
C GLU A 209 11.14 -12.88 11.12
N PHE A 210 10.89 -12.09 10.08
CA PHE A 210 11.36 -10.71 10.00
C PHE A 210 10.88 -9.87 11.19
N LEU A 211 9.57 -9.91 11.51
CA LEU A 211 8.99 -9.17 12.63
C LEU A 211 9.47 -9.64 14.01
N ASN A 212 9.79 -10.93 14.18
CA ASN A 212 10.28 -11.48 15.45
C ASN A 212 11.57 -10.80 15.95
N ARG A 213 12.32 -10.14 15.08
CA ARG A 213 13.54 -9.42 15.43
C ARG A 213 13.27 -8.08 16.12
N TYR A 214 12.05 -7.56 15.95
CA TYR A 214 11.67 -6.21 16.39
C TYR A 214 10.49 -6.19 17.37
N LEU A 215 9.66 -7.24 17.37
CA LEU A 215 8.46 -7.33 18.20
C LEU A 215 8.61 -8.42 19.27
N SER A 216 8.16 -8.10 20.49
CA SER A 216 8.16 -9.04 21.61
C SER A 216 7.13 -10.15 21.41
N TYR A 217 7.53 -11.39 21.64
CA TYR A 217 6.62 -12.53 21.67
C TYR A 217 5.83 -12.51 22.98
N LYS A 218 4.52 -12.29 22.91
CA LYS A 218 3.61 -12.34 24.07
C LYS A 218 2.46 -13.30 23.79
N PRO A 219 2.66 -14.61 24.05
CA PRO A 219 1.60 -15.60 23.86
C PRO A 219 0.39 -15.33 24.74
N GLY A 220 -0.77 -15.78 24.28
CA GLY A 220 -2.05 -15.55 24.95
C GLY A 220 -3.15 -16.47 24.41
N PRO A 221 -4.29 -16.58 25.11
CA PRO A 221 -5.33 -17.52 24.75
C PRO A 221 -6.00 -17.15 23.41
N MET A 222 -6.30 -18.17 22.61
CA MET A 222 -7.26 -18.08 21.50
C MET A 222 -8.63 -18.54 21.97
N LYS A 223 -9.65 -17.70 21.78
CA LYS A 223 -11.03 -17.98 22.20
C LYS A 223 -12.01 -17.97 21.03
N THR A 224 -13.08 -18.76 21.12
CA THR A 224 -14.23 -18.69 20.21
C THR A 224 -15.12 -17.50 20.54
N SER A 225 -16.16 -17.25 19.73
CA SER A 225 -17.20 -16.27 20.04
C SER A 225 -17.98 -16.59 21.31
N ASP A 226 -18.04 -17.86 21.71
CA ASP A 226 -18.75 -18.34 22.89
C ASP A 226 -17.86 -18.32 24.16
N GLY A 227 -16.57 -17.98 23.99
CA GLY A 227 -15.60 -17.85 25.09
C GLY A 227 -14.74 -19.09 25.33
N ASP A 228 -14.94 -20.17 24.57
CA ASP A 228 -14.16 -21.40 24.70
C ASP A 228 -12.70 -21.17 24.31
N VAL A 229 -11.77 -21.58 25.18
CA VAL A 229 -10.34 -21.56 24.86
C VAL A 229 -10.02 -22.74 23.94
N VAL A 230 -9.59 -22.41 22.73
CA VAL A 230 -9.32 -23.39 21.66
C VAL A 230 -7.85 -23.47 21.28
N GLY A 231 -6.99 -22.67 21.90
CA GLY A 231 -5.55 -22.76 21.71
C GLY A 231 -4.81 -21.54 22.26
N GLU A 232 -3.58 -21.36 21.80
CA GLU A 232 -2.71 -20.28 22.21
C GLU A 232 -2.09 -19.60 20.99
N HIS A 233 -2.19 -18.28 20.93
CA HIS A 233 -1.62 -17.49 19.86
C HIS A 233 -0.17 -17.12 20.18
N VAL A 234 0.61 -16.85 19.15
CA VAL A 234 2.03 -16.50 19.27
C VAL A 234 2.29 -15.03 19.67
N GLY A 235 1.24 -14.21 19.59
CA GLY A 235 1.23 -12.78 19.89
C GLY A 235 0.27 -12.05 18.96
N LEU A 236 -0.54 -11.12 19.47
CA LEU A 236 -1.63 -10.49 18.71
C LEU A 236 -1.16 -9.77 17.44
N SER A 237 0.05 -9.20 17.47
CA SER A 237 0.66 -8.49 16.33
C SER A 237 0.85 -9.39 15.10
N PHE A 238 0.91 -10.72 15.25
CA PHE A 238 1.08 -11.65 14.13
C PHE A 238 -0.22 -12.05 13.44
N TYR A 239 -1.36 -11.51 13.90
CA TYR A 239 -2.67 -11.85 13.40
C TYR A 239 -3.36 -10.61 12.85
N THR A 240 -4.09 -10.75 11.77
CA THR A 240 -4.91 -9.69 11.14
C THR A 240 -6.37 -10.13 11.09
N LEU A 241 -7.32 -9.21 11.21
CA LEU A 241 -8.74 -9.58 11.12
C LEU A 241 -9.03 -10.21 9.75
N GLY A 242 -9.86 -11.25 9.73
CA GLY A 242 -10.14 -12.06 8.55
C GLY A 242 -9.00 -13.02 8.14
N GLN A 243 -7.87 -13.05 8.84
CA GLN A 243 -6.80 -14.01 8.56
C GLN A 243 -7.32 -15.44 8.78
N ARG A 244 -7.06 -16.32 7.80
CA ARG A 244 -7.35 -17.77 7.86
C ARG A 244 -6.09 -18.61 8.07
N LYS A 245 -5.03 -18.32 7.30
CA LYS A 245 -3.78 -19.10 7.34
C LYS A 245 -2.95 -18.72 8.57
N GLY A 246 -2.21 -19.67 9.12
CA GLY A 246 -1.31 -19.42 10.25
C GLY A 246 -1.98 -19.30 11.62
N ILE A 247 -3.28 -19.58 11.74
CA ILE A 247 -3.96 -19.71 13.04
C ILE A 247 -3.48 -20.96 13.80
N GLY A 248 -3.10 -22.02 13.08
CA GLY A 248 -2.61 -23.26 13.69
C GLY A 248 -3.71 -24.16 14.25
N LEU A 249 -4.98 -23.90 13.93
CA LEU A 249 -6.14 -24.68 14.36
C LEU A 249 -6.81 -25.35 13.16
N GLY A 250 -7.07 -26.66 13.27
CA GLY A 250 -7.76 -27.43 12.24
C GLY A 250 -8.67 -28.50 12.86
N GLY A 251 -9.87 -28.67 12.30
CA GLY A 251 -10.71 -29.85 12.48
C GLY A 251 -11.00 -30.29 13.93
N MET A 252 -11.52 -29.40 14.78
CA MET A 252 -11.94 -29.78 16.14
C MET A 252 -13.24 -30.60 16.12
N LYS A 253 -13.26 -31.73 16.83
CA LYS A 253 -14.47 -32.58 16.93
C LYS A 253 -15.66 -31.85 17.56
N SER A 254 -15.42 -30.87 18.42
CA SER A 254 -16.42 -30.06 19.11
C SER A 254 -17.01 -28.92 18.26
N HIS A 255 -16.38 -28.57 17.12
CA HIS A 255 -16.80 -27.46 16.26
C HIS A 255 -16.95 -27.93 14.82
N LYS A 256 -17.97 -28.78 14.60
CA LYS A 256 -18.40 -29.27 13.29
C LYS A 256 -19.72 -28.62 12.91
N ASN A 257 -19.87 -28.31 11.63
CA ASN A 257 -21.15 -27.89 11.06
C ASN A 257 -22.15 -29.06 11.05
N ALA A 258 -23.41 -28.77 10.72
CA ALA A 258 -24.49 -29.77 10.68
C ALA A 258 -24.22 -30.95 9.72
N GLY A 259 -23.30 -30.78 8.76
CA GLY A 259 -22.83 -31.84 7.84
C GLY A 259 -21.67 -32.68 8.36
N GLY A 260 -21.16 -32.42 9.57
CA GLY A 260 -20.05 -33.14 10.19
C GLY A 260 -18.66 -32.67 9.78
N ASP A 261 -18.55 -31.60 8.98
CA ASP A 261 -17.32 -30.97 8.53
C ASP A 261 -16.95 -29.75 9.38
N SER A 262 -15.67 -29.39 9.44
CA SER A 262 -15.22 -28.19 10.16
C SER A 262 -15.07 -27.03 9.19
N ASP A 263 -15.90 -26.00 9.35
CA ASP A 263 -15.71 -24.75 8.64
C ASP A 263 -14.33 -24.13 8.99
N PRO A 264 -13.72 -23.36 8.06
CA PRO A 264 -12.44 -22.73 8.32
C PRO A 264 -12.55 -21.66 9.41
N TRP A 265 -11.48 -21.58 10.22
CA TRP A 265 -11.34 -20.56 11.26
C TRP A 265 -10.79 -19.25 10.68
N TYR A 266 -11.28 -18.14 11.23
CA TYR A 266 -10.87 -16.78 10.91
C TYR A 266 -10.63 -15.99 12.18
N VAL A 267 -9.62 -15.11 12.17
CA VAL A 267 -9.42 -14.11 13.22
C VAL A 267 -10.54 -13.07 13.15
N ALA A 268 -11.32 -12.92 14.20
CA ALA A 268 -12.46 -12.00 14.23
C ALA A 268 -12.21 -10.75 15.08
N ARG A 269 -11.53 -10.88 16.22
CA ARG A 269 -11.23 -9.75 17.12
C ARG A 269 -9.88 -9.94 17.80
N LYS A 270 -9.28 -8.83 18.23
CA LYS A 270 -8.10 -8.80 19.08
C LYS A 270 -8.44 -7.99 20.32
N ASP A 271 -8.27 -8.59 21.48
CA ASP A 271 -8.39 -7.91 22.76
C ASP A 271 -6.98 -7.70 23.31
N VAL A 272 -6.47 -6.49 23.10
CA VAL A 272 -5.10 -6.11 23.46
C VAL A 272 -4.93 -6.02 24.97
N GLU A 273 -5.97 -5.60 25.70
CA GLU A 273 -5.95 -5.46 27.15
C GLU A 273 -5.82 -6.82 27.84
N ASN A 274 -6.61 -7.80 27.40
CA ASN A 274 -6.59 -9.16 27.94
C ASN A 274 -5.67 -10.12 27.17
N ASN A 275 -4.86 -9.62 26.22
CA ASN A 275 -4.00 -10.40 25.34
C ASN A 275 -4.70 -11.65 24.77
N THR A 276 -5.91 -11.48 24.24
CA THR A 276 -6.77 -12.59 23.78
C THR A 276 -7.10 -12.42 22.31
N LEU A 277 -6.94 -13.50 21.53
CA LEU A 277 -7.32 -13.55 20.13
C LEU A 277 -8.66 -14.26 19.98
N TYR A 278 -9.65 -13.59 19.40
CA TYR A 278 -10.93 -14.22 19.12
C TYR A 278 -10.99 -14.73 17.68
N ILE A 279 -11.39 -15.98 17.53
CA ILE A 279 -11.55 -16.65 16.24
C ILE A 279 -12.97 -17.18 16.08
N VAL A 280 -13.42 -17.25 14.82
CA VAL A 280 -14.78 -17.70 14.47
C VAL A 280 -14.73 -18.63 13.26
N GLN A 281 -15.73 -19.48 13.14
CA GLN A 281 -15.90 -20.35 11.97
C GLN A 281 -16.80 -19.69 10.91
N GLY A 282 -16.45 -19.90 9.65
CA GLY A 282 -17.26 -19.48 8.51
C GLY A 282 -16.98 -18.03 8.07
N HIS A 283 -16.89 -17.83 6.76
CA HIS A 283 -16.55 -16.52 6.17
C HIS A 283 -17.63 -15.45 6.43
N ALA A 284 -18.89 -15.87 6.57
CA ALA A 284 -20.05 -14.98 6.76
C ALA A 284 -20.37 -14.71 8.24
N HIS A 285 -19.49 -15.09 9.17
CA HIS A 285 -19.74 -14.88 10.60
C HIS A 285 -19.97 -13.38 10.89
N PRO A 286 -20.99 -13.00 11.69
CA PRO A 286 -21.34 -11.59 11.92
C PRO A 286 -20.19 -10.74 12.46
N TRP A 287 -19.30 -11.30 13.29
CA TRP A 287 -18.13 -10.58 13.81
C TRP A 287 -17.09 -10.21 12.74
N LEU A 288 -17.16 -10.80 11.55
CA LEU A 288 -16.32 -10.43 10.41
C LEU A 288 -16.97 -9.35 9.54
N LEU A 289 -18.21 -8.94 9.81
CA LEU A 289 -18.96 -7.99 8.99
C LEU A 289 -19.13 -6.66 9.72
N SER A 290 -18.80 -5.57 9.05
CA SER A 290 -18.90 -4.21 9.58
C SER A 290 -19.72 -3.33 8.64
N SER A 291 -20.79 -2.71 9.13
CA SER A 291 -21.61 -1.76 8.38
C SER A 291 -21.06 -0.34 8.45
N THR A 292 -20.14 -0.07 9.37
CA THR A 292 -19.52 1.25 9.54
C THR A 292 -18.03 1.16 9.85
N LEU A 293 -17.31 2.24 9.56
CA LEU A 293 -15.97 2.46 10.08
C LEU A 293 -15.75 3.92 10.45
N GLN A 294 -14.75 4.14 11.29
CA GLN A 294 -14.20 5.44 11.60
C GLN A 294 -12.72 5.43 11.22
N ALA A 295 -12.27 6.51 10.58
CA ALA A 295 -10.88 6.71 10.21
C ALA A 295 -10.38 8.08 10.68
N GLY A 296 -9.12 8.11 11.10
CA GLY A 296 -8.37 9.31 11.48
C GLY A 296 -7.10 9.45 10.64
N GLN A 297 -6.17 10.31 11.06
CA GLN A 297 -4.94 10.62 10.32
C GLN A 297 -5.23 10.96 8.84
N LEU A 298 -6.16 11.89 8.65
CA LEU A 298 -6.73 12.20 7.34
C LEU A 298 -5.69 12.81 6.40
N SER A 299 -5.82 12.47 5.13
CA SER A 299 -5.07 13.07 4.04
C SER A 299 -5.97 13.20 2.83
N TRP A 300 -6.21 14.43 2.41
CA TRP A 300 -7.04 14.73 1.26
C TRP A 300 -6.17 15.15 0.08
N VAL A 301 -6.36 14.51 -1.06
CA VAL A 301 -5.59 14.81 -2.28
C VAL A 301 -5.76 16.27 -2.65
N ALA A 302 -7.01 16.77 -2.59
CA ALA A 302 -7.36 18.15 -2.87
C ALA A 302 -6.99 19.15 -1.76
N GLY A 303 -6.46 18.69 -0.62
CA GLY A 303 -6.19 19.52 0.56
C GLY A 303 -7.41 19.82 1.44
N ALA A 304 -8.61 19.38 1.04
CA ALA A 304 -9.84 19.53 1.81
C ALA A 304 -10.73 18.30 1.69
N ALA A 305 -11.60 18.08 2.69
CA ALA A 305 -12.53 16.96 2.72
C ALA A 305 -13.53 17.02 1.54
N PRO A 306 -14.02 15.86 1.06
CA PRO A 306 -15.07 15.80 0.05
C PRO A 306 -16.33 16.54 0.49
N GLN A 307 -17.01 17.20 -0.46
CA GLN A 307 -18.30 17.86 -0.22
C GLN A 307 -19.49 16.93 -0.48
N THR A 308 -19.27 15.83 -1.20
CA THR A 308 -20.29 14.83 -1.51
C THR A 308 -20.30 13.72 -0.46
N SER A 309 -21.48 13.23 -0.13
CA SER A 309 -21.66 12.15 0.85
C SER A 309 -21.67 10.77 0.21
N HIS A 310 -22.21 10.61 -1.00
CA HIS A 310 -22.25 9.30 -1.66
C HIS A 310 -20.96 9.07 -2.46
N LEU A 311 -20.15 8.13 -1.98
CA LEU A 311 -18.82 7.84 -2.52
C LEU A 311 -18.60 6.32 -2.58
N SER A 312 -17.50 5.90 -3.20
CA SER A 312 -16.98 4.55 -3.00
C SER A 312 -15.74 4.56 -2.11
N ALA A 313 -15.50 3.44 -1.41
CA ALA A 313 -14.34 3.26 -0.57
C ALA A 313 -13.64 1.92 -0.83
N LYS A 314 -12.34 1.88 -0.53
CA LYS A 314 -11.54 0.65 -0.35
C LYS A 314 -10.98 0.62 1.06
N THR A 315 -11.08 -0.52 1.74
CA THR A 315 -10.51 -0.75 3.08
C THR A 315 -9.28 -1.68 3.07
N ARG A 316 -8.96 -2.22 1.90
CA ARG A 316 -7.78 -3.01 1.61
C ARG A 316 -7.44 -2.94 0.14
N TYR A 317 -6.17 -3.16 -0.18
CA TYR A 317 -5.71 -3.25 -1.57
C TYR A 317 -6.39 -4.41 -2.31
N ARG A 318 -6.75 -4.20 -3.60
CA ARG A 318 -7.49 -5.13 -4.48
C ARG A 318 -8.90 -5.51 -4.02
N GLN A 319 -9.48 -4.78 -3.07
CA GLN A 319 -10.93 -4.83 -2.87
C GLN A 319 -11.64 -4.15 -4.04
N ALA A 320 -12.81 -4.66 -4.41
CA ALA A 320 -13.74 -3.90 -5.22
C ALA A 320 -14.19 -2.64 -4.48
N ASP A 321 -14.57 -1.62 -5.24
CA ASP A 321 -15.14 -0.40 -4.70
C ASP A 321 -16.45 -0.69 -3.96
N MET A 322 -16.55 -0.18 -2.73
CA MET A 322 -17.73 -0.37 -1.88
C MET A 322 -18.50 0.93 -1.81
N ALA A 323 -19.78 0.92 -2.20
CA ALA A 323 -20.65 2.07 -2.03
C ALA A 323 -20.78 2.42 -0.53
N CYS A 324 -20.61 3.71 -0.22
CA CYS A 324 -20.68 4.21 1.14
C CYS A 324 -21.24 5.63 1.20
N VAL A 325 -21.74 5.98 2.39
CA VAL A 325 -22.09 7.33 2.79
C VAL A 325 -20.97 7.85 3.68
N PHE A 326 -20.28 8.88 3.20
CA PHE A 326 -19.28 9.66 3.89
C PHE A 326 -19.96 10.71 4.78
N GLY A 327 -19.60 10.69 6.06
CA GLY A 327 -19.88 11.76 7.01
C GLY A 327 -18.58 12.28 7.61
N SER A 328 -18.28 13.56 7.39
CA SER A 328 -17.21 14.24 8.12
C SER A 328 -17.66 14.53 9.55
N LEU A 329 -16.81 14.24 10.53
CA LEU A 329 -17.03 14.59 11.92
C LEU A 329 -15.97 15.63 12.29
N GLN A 330 -16.40 16.86 12.52
CA GLN A 330 -15.56 17.84 13.22
C GLN A 330 -15.85 17.71 14.71
N VAL A 331 -14.99 16.96 15.41
CA VAL A 331 -14.97 16.98 16.88
C VAL A 331 -13.87 17.97 17.27
N GLU A 332 -14.09 18.78 18.31
CA GLU A 332 -13.22 19.88 18.75
C GLU A 332 -11.73 19.52 18.94
N THR A 333 -11.38 18.23 18.98
CA THR A 333 -10.01 17.73 19.19
C THR A 333 -9.51 16.72 18.14
N ALA A 334 -10.32 16.29 17.18
CA ALA A 334 -9.89 15.29 16.18
C ALA A 334 -10.62 15.45 14.83
N GLU A 335 -9.84 15.55 13.76
CA GLU A 335 -10.35 15.42 12.39
C GLU A 335 -10.49 13.94 12.04
N ASN A 336 -11.72 13.43 12.11
CA ASN A 336 -12.04 12.05 11.74
C ASN A 336 -13.20 12.03 10.72
N PHE A 337 -13.33 10.94 9.97
CA PHE A 337 -14.54 10.67 9.20
C PHE A 337 -15.15 9.33 9.57
N LYS A 338 -16.47 9.24 9.34
CA LYS A 338 -17.23 8.01 9.43
C LYS A 338 -17.71 7.62 8.04
N LEU A 339 -17.62 6.32 7.74
CA LEU A 339 -18.30 5.74 6.59
C LEU A 339 -19.40 4.81 7.08
N GLN A 340 -20.54 4.90 6.40
CA GLN A 340 -21.59 3.90 6.47
C GLN A 340 -21.64 3.16 5.14
N PHE A 341 -21.43 1.86 5.16
CA PHE A 341 -21.49 1.04 3.95
C PHE A 341 -22.94 0.70 3.62
N THR A 342 -23.25 0.63 2.32
CA THR A 342 -24.56 0.15 1.86
C THR A 342 -24.76 -1.32 2.23
N ASP A 343 -23.71 -2.12 2.07
CA ASP A 343 -23.66 -3.54 2.46
C ASP A 343 -22.57 -3.75 3.53
N PRO A 344 -22.76 -4.66 4.51
CA PRO A 344 -21.73 -4.97 5.49
C PRO A 344 -20.43 -5.47 4.86
N GLN A 345 -19.30 -4.91 5.30
CA GLN A 345 -17.99 -5.16 4.72
C GLN A 345 -17.16 -6.13 5.55
N TRP A 346 -16.48 -7.02 4.83
CA TRP A 346 -15.74 -8.11 5.43
C TRP A 346 -14.38 -7.66 5.98
N ALA A 347 -14.12 -7.97 7.25
CA ALA A 347 -12.87 -7.80 7.98
C ALA A 347 -12.23 -6.41 7.85
N VAL A 348 -13.05 -5.37 8.04
CA VAL A 348 -12.54 -3.99 8.15
C VAL A 348 -11.56 -3.91 9.32
N THR A 349 -10.29 -3.64 9.02
CA THR A 349 -9.17 -3.87 9.94
C THR A 349 -8.53 -2.54 10.38
N PRO A 350 -8.48 -2.25 11.69
CA PRO A 350 -7.74 -1.10 12.21
C PRO A 350 -6.25 -1.10 11.82
N GLY A 351 -5.73 0.07 11.44
CA GLY A 351 -4.38 0.27 10.90
C GLY A 351 -4.27 0.20 9.37
N GLN A 352 -5.26 -0.38 8.67
CA GLN A 352 -5.34 -0.28 7.22
C GLN A 352 -5.87 1.09 6.79
N SER A 353 -5.66 1.47 5.53
CA SER A 353 -6.23 2.70 4.97
C SER A 353 -7.69 2.50 4.57
N ALA A 354 -8.52 3.49 4.86
CA ALA A 354 -9.81 3.71 4.20
C ALA A 354 -9.63 4.81 3.14
N VAL A 355 -9.68 4.43 1.86
CA VAL A 355 -9.46 5.33 0.72
C VAL A 355 -10.78 5.59 0.01
N LEU A 356 -11.09 6.87 -0.23
CA LEU A 356 -12.33 7.34 -0.83
C LEU A 356 -12.15 7.72 -2.29
N TYR A 357 -13.17 7.40 -3.09
CA TYR A 357 -13.20 7.65 -4.52
C TYR A 357 -14.54 8.25 -4.96
N ASP A 358 -14.46 9.14 -5.94
CA ASP A 358 -15.59 9.59 -6.76
C ASP A 358 -15.36 9.11 -8.20
N GLY A 359 -15.98 7.98 -8.54
CA GLY A 359 -15.70 7.24 -9.76
C GLY A 359 -14.23 6.81 -9.83
N ASP A 360 -13.47 7.43 -10.74
CA ASP A 360 -12.03 7.19 -10.92
C ASP A 360 -11.15 8.08 -10.06
N VAL A 361 -11.67 9.19 -9.52
CA VAL A 361 -10.88 10.18 -8.79
C VAL A 361 -10.66 9.70 -7.35
N CYS A 362 -9.41 9.51 -6.96
CA CYS A 362 -9.01 9.26 -5.58
C CYS A 362 -9.05 10.59 -4.81
N LEU A 363 -9.95 10.68 -3.84
CA LEU A 363 -10.17 11.89 -3.05
C LEU A 363 -9.19 12.01 -1.89
N GLY A 364 -8.59 10.89 -1.48
CA GLY A 364 -7.76 10.76 -0.30
C GLY A 364 -8.31 9.71 0.65
N GLY A 365 -7.98 9.81 1.92
CA GLY A 365 -8.43 8.84 2.92
C GLY A 365 -7.81 9.04 4.28
N GLY A 366 -7.94 8.02 5.13
CA GLY A 366 -7.39 8.00 6.47
C GLY A 366 -7.03 6.59 6.90
N ILE A 367 -6.50 6.45 8.12
CA ILE A 367 -6.20 5.18 8.75
C ILE A 367 -7.42 4.75 9.57
N ILE A 368 -7.86 3.50 9.37
CA ILE A 368 -9.01 2.92 10.08
C ILE A 368 -8.65 2.81 11.56
N GLU A 369 -9.43 3.45 12.42
CA GLU A 369 -9.29 3.41 13.88
C GLU A 369 -10.17 2.31 14.47
N SER A 370 -11.40 2.20 13.96
CA SER A 370 -12.39 1.23 14.43
C SER A 370 -13.43 0.91 13.36
N SER A 371 -14.07 -0.24 13.49
CA SER A 371 -15.19 -0.69 12.67
C SER A 371 -16.34 -1.20 13.55
N GLY A 372 -17.57 -1.09 13.06
CA GLY A 372 -18.78 -1.44 13.79
C GLY A 372 -19.82 -2.09 12.89
N SER A 373 -20.67 -2.93 13.49
CA SER A 373 -21.83 -3.55 12.82
C SER A 373 -23.04 -2.63 12.79
#